data_AF-A0A812R4T0-F1
#
_entry.id   AF-A0A812R4T0-F1
#
_cell.length_a   1.000
_cell.length_b   1.000
_cell.length_c   1.000
_cell.angle_alpha   90.00
_cell.angle_beta   90.00
_cell.angle_gamma   90.00
#
_symmetry.space_group_name_H-M   'P 1'
#
loop_
_entity.id
_entity.type
_entity.pdbx_description
1 polymer ?
#
loop_
_entity_poly.entity_id
_entity_poly.type
_entity_poly.pdbx_seq_one_letter_code
_entity_poly.pdbx_strand_id
1 'polypeptide(L)'
;MLASEHDLLDDSVFEPLLRLSFSGAVTSAHASPPCREYSRCKLIRPGPKPLRTPEHLAGVPGLSSSEQERVDASRTLMERAVELLHATYKAGGHFSLENPANSMLWLEEAVRILLQKANADVLVVAACAYGWDISKRWAFATSFRDMQRLAKDCSHAEGSHRPVAGVRDESGGYASQQTSEFPAKLAEAYVSAALPLFSTCENPLDVQLSQLYQLIPAKGRFDMPFAHDWSFPPNGTVDRLQQVRHALTQKLFELKAPIRLREHVLAKSDSPLFSEGEIESFRAIFSEFLVATTGRPVDWSVQPFQPYTLNALQQLSEALEDPDDTLEKLRGLLNPLLVAGRVELKLIQQALGLLQWITQLHKELRPWLSSLYEDISRPPGTSFSIEPSRWGSLAPCLSDAMVFISTPAGTAIPVGSKLLSARHIELWKKSDLAKVPLTSKRVWMRIADPQSRFRRLSVLSRRAYENLRTIVLRQFWWDGVSPLPAPWNPDFRYRFTVADFFDLRHDVRLFPADAKLLWKLPR
;
A
#
# COMPACT_ATOMS: atom_id res chain seq x y z
N MET A 1 2.48 -14.55 23.82
CA MET A 1 1.61 -13.38 24.06
C MET A 1 2.34 -12.47 25.05
N LEU A 2 2.35 -11.14 24.86
CA LEU A 2 2.91 -10.23 25.88
C LEU A 2 1.89 -10.10 27.02
N ALA A 3 2.29 -10.42 28.24
CA ALA A 3 1.50 -10.24 29.44
C ALA A 3 1.71 -8.83 30.04
N SER A 4 0.89 -8.45 31.01
CA SER A 4 0.86 -7.11 31.62
C SER A 4 2.18 -6.64 32.23
N GLU A 5 3.06 -7.59 32.58
CA GLU A 5 4.38 -7.38 33.14
C GLU A 5 5.45 -7.07 32.10
N HIS A 6 5.19 -7.27 30.80
CA HIS A 6 6.13 -7.00 29.73
C HIS A 6 6.00 -5.57 29.23
N ASP A 7 6.86 -4.68 29.72
CA ASP A 7 6.92 -3.28 29.29
C ASP A 7 7.80 -3.12 28.05
N LEU A 8 7.22 -2.68 26.94
CA LEU A 8 7.98 -2.38 25.72
C LEU A 8 8.95 -1.21 25.88
N LEU A 9 8.84 -0.39 26.94
CA LEU A 9 9.84 0.63 27.27
C LEU A 9 11.14 0.02 27.82
N ASP A 10 11.09 -1.20 28.33
CA ASP A 10 12.27 -1.96 28.75
C ASP A 10 12.94 -2.61 27.54
N ASP A 11 14.23 -2.31 27.34
CA ASP A 11 15.04 -2.90 26.28
C ASP A 11 15.18 -4.42 26.41
N SER A 12 15.12 -4.94 27.65
CA SER A 12 15.16 -6.38 27.91
C SER A 12 13.98 -7.13 27.31
N VAL A 13 12.85 -6.44 27.12
CA VAL A 13 11.63 -6.95 26.48
C VAL A 13 11.61 -6.60 24.99
N PHE A 14 11.94 -5.35 24.65
CA PHE A 14 11.85 -4.85 23.29
C PHE A 14 12.84 -5.50 22.32
N GLU A 15 14.12 -5.65 22.70
CA GLU A 15 15.13 -6.18 21.79
C GLU A 15 14.86 -7.63 21.35
N PRO A 16 14.47 -8.58 22.24
CA PRO A 16 14.10 -9.93 21.81
C PRO A 16 12.93 -9.94 20.81
N LEU A 17 11.91 -9.10 21.03
CA LEU A 17 10.76 -8.98 20.14
C LEU A 17 11.15 -8.40 18.77
N LEU A 18 12.06 -7.42 18.77
CA LEU A 18 12.57 -6.83 17.54
C LEU A 18 13.35 -7.87 16.73
N ARG A 19 14.21 -8.65 17.39
CA ARG A 19 14.95 -9.75 16.75
C ARG A 19 14.00 -10.82 16.19
N LEU A 20 12.97 -11.20 16.94
CA LEU A 20 11.93 -12.12 16.47
C LEU A 20 11.20 -11.55 15.25
N SER A 21 10.84 -10.27 15.27
CA SER A 21 10.16 -9.61 14.15
C SER A 21 11.01 -9.62 12.87
N PHE A 22 12.33 -9.45 12.99
CA PHE A 22 13.26 -9.56 11.85
C PHE A 22 13.57 -10.99 11.40
N SER A 23 13.23 -11.99 12.21
CA SER A 23 13.63 -13.39 11.95
C SER A 23 12.87 -14.06 10.80
N GLY A 24 11.75 -13.48 10.36
CA GLY A 24 10.81 -14.10 9.42
C GLY A 24 9.88 -15.13 10.06
N ALA A 25 10.02 -15.43 11.35
CA ALA A 25 9.16 -16.37 12.07
C ALA A 25 7.77 -15.79 12.41
N VAL A 26 7.60 -14.47 12.32
CA VAL A 26 6.33 -13.79 12.65
C VAL A 26 5.47 -13.64 11.40
N THR A 27 4.43 -14.47 11.30
CA THR A 27 3.46 -14.38 10.19
C THR A 27 2.63 -13.10 10.23
N SER A 28 2.21 -12.68 11.43
CA SER A 28 1.39 -11.48 11.62
C SER A 28 1.67 -10.82 12.96
N ALA A 29 1.80 -9.49 12.96
CA ALA A 29 1.93 -8.68 14.17
C ALA A 29 0.73 -7.71 14.30
N HIS A 30 0.18 -7.59 15.51
CA HIS A 30 -0.86 -6.60 15.82
C HIS A 30 -0.35 -5.67 16.91
N ALA A 31 -0.53 -4.37 16.74
CA ALA A 31 -0.26 -3.40 17.81
C ALA A 31 -1.41 -2.41 17.97
N SER A 32 -1.75 -2.13 19.22
CA SER A 32 -2.73 -1.13 19.64
C SER A 32 -2.11 -0.22 20.71
N PRO A 33 -1.19 0.71 20.34
CA PRO A 33 -0.51 1.54 21.33
C PRO A 33 -1.50 2.37 22.15
N PRO A 34 -1.25 2.60 23.46
CA PRO A 34 -2.19 3.30 24.33
C PRO A 34 -2.62 4.65 23.77
N CYS A 35 -3.91 4.80 23.51
CA CYS A 35 -4.45 6.02 22.92
C CYS A 35 -4.56 7.18 23.94
N ARG A 36 -4.25 6.97 25.23
CA ARG A 36 -4.54 7.92 26.32
C ARG A 36 -3.97 9.32 26.06
N GLU A 37 -2.71 9.41 25.66
CA GLU A 37 -2.07 10.70 25.38
C GLU A 37 -2.30 11.16 23.93
N TYR A 38 -2.61 10.24 23.01
CA TYR A 38 -2.96 10.56 21.61
C TYR A 38 -4.46 10.87 21.38
N SER A 39 -5.31 10.71 22.39
CA SER A 39 -6.75 10.86 22.24
C SER A 39 -7.16 12.32 22.09
N ARG A 40 -7.83 12.65 20.98
CA ARG A 40 -8.45 13.97 20.79
C ARG A 40 -9.59 14.25 21.77
N CYS A 41 -10.11 13.24 22.48
CA CYS A 41 -11.07 13.47 23.56
C CYS A 41 -10.52 14.35 24.68
N LYS A 42 -9.20 14.36 24.90
CA LYS A 42 -8.57 15.27 25.89
C LYS A 42 -8.64 16.75 25.50
N LEU A 43 -8.95 17.05 24.23
CA LEU A 43 -9.12 18.43 23.76
C LEU A 43 -10.53 18.97 24.07
N ILE A 44 -11.47 18.12 24.46
CA ILE A 44 -12.84 18.49 24.79
C ILE A 44 -12.91 18.89 26.27
N ARG A 45 -13.63 19.97 26.57
CA ARG A 45 -13.83 20.49 27.92
C ARG A 45 -15.28 20.28 28.38
N PRO A 46 -15.52 19.92 29.66
CA PRO A 46 -14.53 19.67 30.73
C PRO A 46 -13.80 18.32 30.54
N GLY A 47 -12.51 18.29 30.83
CA GLY A 47 -11.66 17.11 30.62
C GLY A 47 -10.27 17.28 31.24
N PRO A 48 -9.47 16.20 31.31
CA PRO A 48 -8.09 16.29 31.79
C PRO A 48 -7.26 17.22 30.90
N LYS A 49 -6.23 17.85 31.46
CA LYS A 49 -5.31 18.71 30.70
C LYS A 49 -4.75 17.94 29.49
N PRO A 50 -4.88 18.46 28.26
CA PRO A 50 -4.25 17.86 27.10
C PRO A 50 -2.73 18.10 27.19
N LEU A 51 -1.95 17.04 27.12
CA LEU A 51 -0.49 17.14 27.14
C LEU A 51 0.09 17.36 25.73
N ARG A 52 -0.68 17.04 24.69
CA ARG A 52 -0.32 17.26 23.27
C ARG A 52 -1.53 17.71 22.45
N THR A 53 -1.27 18.37 21.33
CA THR A 53 -2.29 18.74 20.31
C THR A 53 -1.81 18.30 18.93
N PRO A 54 -2.67 18.34 17.88
CA PRO A 54 -2.24 18.05 16.51
C PRO A 54 -1.05 18.89 16.04
N GLU A 55 -0.93 20.12 16.54
CA GLU A 55 0.16 21.06 16.23
C GLU A 55 1.40 20.84 17.10
N HIS A 56 1.22 20.25 18.29
CA HIS A 56 2.27 20.03 19.30
C HIS A 56 2.29 18.57 19.75
N LEU A 57 2.58 17.65 18.83
CA LEU A 57 2.60 16.20 19.12
C LEU A 57 3.64 15.82 20.20
N ALA A 58 4.76 16.55 20.25
CA ALA A 58 5.85 16.36 21.21
C ALA A 58 5.57 16.90 22.62
N GLY A 59 4.40 17.50 22.84
CA GLY A 59 4.09 18.18 24.09
C GLY A 59 3.74 19.64 23.84
N VAL A 60 2.70 20.14 24.49
CA VAL A 60 2.36 21.57 24.46
C VAL A 60 3.40 22.40 25.24
N PRO A 61 3.58 23.70 24.93
CA PRO A 61 4.45 24.55 25.74
C PRO A 61 4.00 24.61 27.22
N GLY A 62 4.96 24.60 28.14
CA GLY A 62 4.70 24.75 29.58
C GLY A 62 4.26 23.48 30.32
N LEU A 63 4.63 22.30 29.82
CA LEU A 63 4.48 21.05 30.58
C LEU A 63 5.45 21.00 31.78
N SER A 64 5.01 20.39 32.87
CA SER A 64 5.93 19.99 33.95
C SER A 64 6.81 18.81 33.51
N SER A 65 7.91 18.57 34.21
CA SER A 65 8.80 17.44 33.92
C SER A 65 8.05 16.09 33.92
N SER A 66 7.18 15.86 34.91
CA SER A 66 6.36 14.63 34.97
C SER A 66 5.33 14.53 33.83
N GLU A 67 4.80 15.65 33.36
CA GLU A 67 3.90 15.65 32.19
C GLU A 67 4.67 15.35 30.89
N GLN A 68 5.88 15.90 30.75
CA GLN A 68 6.75 15.64 29.60
C GLN A 68 7.19 14.17 29.56
N GLU A 69 7.61 13.60 30.70
CA GLU A 69 7.97 12.18 30.82
C GLU A 69 6.84 11.25 30.34
N ARG A 70 5.58 11.59 30.66
CA ARG A 70 4.41 10.83 30.18
C ARG A 70 4.22 10.95 28.67
N VAL A 71 4.50 12.13 28.10
CA VAL A 71 4.43 12.35 26.66
C VAL A 71 5.50 11.53 25.96
N ASP A 72 6.72 11.57 26.47
CA ASP A 72 7.88 10.88 25.91
C ASP A 72 7.71 9.36 26.01
N ALA A 73 7.34 8.83 27.18
CA ALA A 73 7.04 7.41 27.36
C ALA A 73 5.94 6.92 26.41
N SER A 74 4.86 7.71 26.25
CA SER A 74 3.79 7.36 25.29
C SER A 74 4.27 7.38 23.83
N ARG A 75 5.22 8.26 23.47
CA ARG A 75 5.81 8.29 22.13
C ARG A 75 6.72 7.09 21.91
N THR A 76 7.66 6.84 22.83
CA THR A 76 8.61 5.71 22.73
C THR A 76 7.88 4.38 22.60
N LEU A 77 6.80 4.19 23.37
CA LEU A 77 5.96 3.00 23.28
C LEU A 77 5.32 2.83 21.88
N MET A 78 4.83 3.93 21.30
CA MET A 78 4.25 3.94 19.95
C MET A 78 5.33 3.67 18.89
N GLU A 79 6.50 4.31 18.99
CA GLU A 79 7.61 4.13 18.04
C GLU A 79 8.11 2.69 18.03
N ARG A 80 8.33 2.11 19.22
CA ARG A 80 8.72 0.70 19.36
C ARG A 80 7.68 -0.24 18.79
N ALA A 81 6.39 0.01 19.05
CA ALA A 81 5.32 -0.77 18.43
C ALA A 81 5.35 -0.70 16.90
N VAL A 82 5.47 0.51 16.33
CA VAL A 82 5.59 0.74 14.89
C VAL A 82 6.83 0.05 14.31
N GLU A 83 7.95 0.06 15.03
CA GLU A 83 9.19 -0.58 14.61
C GLU A 83 9.04 -2.10 14.53
N LEU A 84 8.39 -2.74 15.51
CA LEU A 84 8.06 -4.17 15.47
C LEU A 84 7.18 -4.53 14.26
N LEU A 85 6.15 -3.72 13.98
CA LEU A 85 5.28 -3.93 12.81
C LEU A 85 6.06 -3.78 11.50
N HIS A 86 6.92 -2.76 11.41
CA HIS A 86 7.74 -2.51 10.23
C HIS A 86 8.78 -3.62 10.00
N ALA A 87 9.43 -4.10 11.06
CA ALA A 87 10.38 -5.20 11.03
C ALA A 87 9.71 -6.49 10.55
N THR A 88 8.54 -6.82 11.13
CA THR A 88 7.73 -7.98 10.73
C THR A 88 7.36 -7.91 9.24
N TYR A 89 6.90 -6.75 8.78
CA TYR A 89 6.55 -6.55 7.37
C TYR A 89 7.73 -6.72 6.43
N LYS A 90 8.89 -6.14 6.79
CA LYS A 90 10.13 -6.29 6.00
C LYS A 90 10.63 -7.73 5.94
N ALA A 91 10.36 -8.52 6.97
CA ALA A 91 10.73 -9.94 7.03
C ALA A 91 9.74 -10.85 6.27
N GLY A 92 8.71 -10.28 5.63
CA GLY A 92 7.72 -11.03 4.82
C GLY A 92 6.41 -11.34 5.54
N GLY A 93 6.25 -10.91 6.80
CA GLY A 93 5.00 -11.03 7.54
C GLY A 93 3.99 -9.91 7.25
N HIS A 94 2.82 -10.00 7.87
CA HIS A 94 1.78 -8.98 7.82
C HIS A 94 1.68 -8.20 9.14
N PHE A 95 1.03 -7.04 9.09
CA PHE A 95 0.76 -6.28 10.31
C PHE A 95 -0.63 -5.67 10.34
N SER A 96 -1.08 -5.34 11.54
CA SER A 96 -2.11 -4.33 11.76
C SER A 96 -1.78 -3.42 12.94
N LEU A 97 -2.07 -2.12 12.77
CA LEU A 97 -1.94 -1.06 13.75
C LEU A 97 -3.33 -0.52 14.04
N GLU A 98 -3.73 -0.50 15.31
CA GLU A 98 -5.03 -0.03 15.74
C GLU A 98 -4.90 1.23 16.62
N ASN A 99 -5.81 2.17 16.39
CA ASN A 99 -6.12 3.25 17.31
C ASN A 99 -7.51 3.83 17.00
N PRO A 100 -8.12 4.66 17.87
CA PRO A 100 -9.30 5.43 17.51
C PRO A 100 -9.10 6.20 16.19
N ALA A 101 -10.12 6.26 15.34
CA ALA A 101 -10.02 6.80 13.98
C ALA A 101 -9.59 8.28 13.95
N ASN A 102 -9.89 9.02 15.02
CA ASN A 102 -9.50 10.42 15.20
C ASN A 102 -8.26 10.60 16.08
N SER A 103 -7.49 9.54 16.36
CA SER A 103 -6.30 9.63 17.22
C SER A 103 -5.24 10.55 16.61
N MET A 104 -4.53 11.29 17.46
CA MET A 104 -3.34 12.05 17.03
C MET A 104 -2.17 11.14 16.65
N LEU A 105 -2.22 9.84 17.02
CA LEU A 105 -1.21 8.85 16.63
C LEU A 105 -1.04 8.78 15.10
N TRP A 106 -2.11 8.95 14.33
CA TRP A 106 -2.07 8.92 12.86
C TRP A 106 -1.27 10.08 12.25
N LEU A 107 -0.98 11.12 13.03
CA LEU A 107 -0.20 12.29 12.60
C LEU A 107 1.31 12.08 12.83
N GLU A 108 1.70 11.11 13.67
CA GLU A 108 3.09 10.85 13.99
C GLU A 108 3.87 10.40 12.75
N GLU A 109 5.10 10.91 12.62
CA GLU A 109 5.93 10.67 11.44
C GLU A 109 6.25 9.18 11.25
N ALA A 110 6.60 8.48 12.34
CA ALA A 110 6.90 7.05 12.32
C ALA A 110 5.73 6.22 11.75
N VAL A 111 4.49 6.54 12.17
CA VAL A 111 3.27 5.90 11.68
C VAL A 111 3.10 6.18 10.19
N ARG A 112 3.20 7.45 9.77
CA ARG A 112 3.04 7.84 8.36
C ARG A 112 4.06 7.15 7.45
N ILE A 113 5.31 7.05 7.90
CA ILE A 113 6.38 6.34 7.18
C ILE A 113 6.04 4.85 7.03
N LEU A 114 5.57 4.19 8.10
CA LEU A 114 5.13 2.79 8.04
C LEU A 114 4.03 2.61 7.00
N LEU A 115 2.96 3.42 7.07
CA LEU A 115 1.82 3.31 6.15
C LEU A 115 2.22 3.51 4.69
N GLN A 116 3.09 4.49 4.42
CA GLN A 116 3.59 4.77 3.08
C GLN A 116 4.51 3.66 2.55
N LYS A 117 5.42 3.15 3.38
CA LYS A 117 6.37 2.08 2.98
C LYS A 117 5.65 0.76 2.75
N ALA A 118 4.63 0.46 3.54
CA ALA A 118 3.85 -0.76 3.41
C ALA A 118 2.70 -0.66 2.39
N ASN A 119 2.40 0.54 1.88
CA ASN A 119 1.18 0.81 1.12
C ASN A 119 -0.06 0.23 1.84
N ALA A 120 -0.15 0.52 3.14
CA ALA A 120 -1.12 -0.07 4.04
C ALA A 120 -2.53 0.46 3.78
N ASP A 121 -3.52 -0.41 3.91
CA ASP A 121 -4.93 -0.04 3.90
C ASP A 121 -5.33 0.49 5.28
N VAL A 122 -6.10 1.58 5.34
CA VAL A 122 -6.64 2.14 6.59
C VAL A 122 -8.14 1.93 6.63
N LEU A 123 -8.58 1.11 7.58
CA LEU A 123 -9.95 0.61 7.69
C LEU A 123 -10.66 1.33 8.83
N VAL A 124 -11.74 2.04 8.54
CA VAL A 124 -12.57 2.66 9.58
C VAL A 124 -13.66 1.69 10.02
N VAL A 125 -13.76 1.50 11.33
CA VAL A 125 -14.66 0.52 11.97
C VAL A 125 -15.51 1.22 13.02
N ALA A 126 -16.79 1.39 12.72
CA ALA A 126 -17.78 1.95 13.65
C ALA A 126 -18.23 0.89 14.68
N ALA A 127 -18.25 1.26 15.96
CA ALA A 127 -18.63 0.36 17.05
C ALA A 127 -20.07 -0.19 16.91
N CYS A 128 -21.00 0.66 16.46
CA CYS A 128 -22.39 0.27 16.27
C CYS A 128 -22.57 -0.83 15.21
N ALA A 129 -21.71 -0.89 14.19
CA ALA A 129 -21.75 -1.92 13.16
C ALA A 129 -21.33 -3.32 13.67
N TYR A 130 -20.78 -3.37 14.89
CA TYR A 130 -20.43 -4.60 15.61
C TYR A 130 -21.27 -4.78 16.88
N GLY A 131 -22.44 -4.13 16.95
CA GLY A 131 -23.42 -4.33 18.01
C GLY A 131 -23.16 -3.54 19.29
N TRP A 132 -22.29 -2.53 19.24
CA TRP A 132 -22.05 -1.66 20.40
C TRP A 132 -22.56 -0.24 20.13
N ASP A 133 -23.67 0.12 20.78
CA ASP A 133 -24.36 1.41 20.59
C ASP A 133 -23.62 2.59 21.26
N ILE A 134 -22.46 2.93 20.71
CA ILE A 134 -21.64 4.05 21.14
C ILE A 134 -21.09 4.83 19.94
N SER A 135 -20.93 6.14 20.12
CA SER A 135 -20.29 7.02 19.13
C SER A 135 -18.77 6.86 19.20
N LYS A 136 -18.27 5.72 18.71
CA LYS A 136 -16.84 5.38 18.62
C LYS A 136 -16.52 4.76 17.27
N ARG A 137 -15.37 5.17 16.73
CA ARG A 137 -14.77 4.60 15.52
C ARG A 137 -13.32 4.25 15.81
N TRP A 138 -12.92 3.04 15.42
CA TRP A 138 -11.52 2.64 15.36
C TRP A 138 -11.01 2.76 13.92
N ALA A 139 -9.70 2.92 13.79
CA ALA A 139 -9.00 2.75 12.53
C ALA A 139 -8.00 1.61 12.68
N PHE A 140 -8.03 0.68 11.73
CA PHE A 140 -7.05 -0.39 11.60
C PHE A 140 -6.24 -0.13 10.35
N ALA A 141 -4.96 0.20 10.50
CA ALA A 141 -4.04 0.26 9.39
C ALA A 141 -3.35 -1.10 9.21
N THR A 142 -3.35 -1.68 8.00
CA THR A 142 -2.89 -3.05 7.80
C THR A 142 -2.25 -3.27 6.44
N SER A 143 -1.27 -4.18 6.37
CA SER A 143 -0.72 -4.67 5.11
C SER A 143 -1.49 -5.85 4.51
N PHE A 144 -2.48 -6.40 5.23
CA PHE A 144 -3.23 -7.57 4.80
C PHE A 144 -4.62 -7.21 4.29
N ARG A 145 -4.83 -7.32 2.97
CA ARG A 145 -6.05 -6.84 2.29
C ARG A 145 -7.32 -7.51 2.76
N ASP A 146 -7.28 -8.77 3.18
CA ASP A 146 -8.49 -9.48 3.62
C ASP A 146 -9.08 -8.90 4.92
N MET A 147 -8.29 -8.15 5.68
CA MET A 147 -8.80 -7.38 6.82
C MET A 147 -9.77 -6.26 6.41
N GLN A 148 -9.81 -5.84 5.14
CA GLN A 148 -10.79 -4.85 4.65
C GLN A 148 -12.24 -5.23 4.96
N ARG A 149 -12.53 -6.52 5.16
CA ARG A 149 -13.84 -7.03 5.59
C ARG A 149 -14.29 -6.50 6.96
N LEU A 150 -13.36 -5.99 7.77
CA LEU A 150 -13.66 -5.35 9.05
C LEU A 150 -14.27 -3.96 8.89
N ALA A 151 -13.96 -3.27 7.78
CA ALA A 151 -14.39 -1.90 7.55
C ALA A 151 -15.92 -1.82 7.51
N LYS A 152 -16.49 -1.06 8.44
CA LYS A 152 -17.93 -0.79 8.49
C LYS A 152 -18.14 0.63 9.00
N ASP A 153 -18.90 1.41 8.26
CA ASP A 153 -19.32 2.74 8.72
C ASP A 153 -20.65 2.67 9.47
N CYS A 154 -20.94 3.72 10.23
CA CYS A 154 -22.23 3.97 10.84
C CYS A 154 -23.23 4.44 9.77
N SER A 155 -24.37 3.76 9.64
CA SER A 155 -25.48 4.16 8.78
C SER A 155 -26.60 4.92 9.50
N HIS A 156 -26.44 5.19 10.80
CA HIS A 156 -27.44 5.90 11.60
C HIS A 156 -27.29 7.42 11.49
N ALA A 157 -28.36 8.17 11.78
CA ALA A 157 -28.33 9.62 11.76
C ALA A 157 -27.38 10.20 12.82
N GLU A 158 -26.88 11.41 12.61
CA GLU A 158 -26.03 12.10 13.58
C GLU A 158 -26.76 12.23 14.94
N GLY A 159 -26.04 11.99 16.04
CA GLY A 159 -26.61 12.00 17.39
C GLY A 159 -27.41 10.73 17.78
N SER A 160 -27.53 9.73 16.90
CA SER A 160 -28.26 8.48 17.20
C SER A 160 -27.57 7.57 18.23
N HIS A 161 -26.29 7.81 18.52
CA HIS A 161 -25.48 6.98 19.39
C HIS A 161 -25.06 7.69 20.66
N ARG A 162 -24.92 6.93 21.74
CA ARG A 162 -24.49 7.46 23.03
C ARG A 162 -23.08 8.06 22.92
N PRO A 163 -22.88 9.34 23.28
CA PRO A 163 -21.56 9.92 23.31
C PRO A 163 -20.74 9.27 24.41
N VAL A 164 -19.48 8.95 24.12
CA VAL A 164 -18.55 8.38 25.10
C VAL A 164 -17.54 9.43 25.58
N ALA A 165 -17.29 10.45 24.76
CA ALA A 165 -16.39 11.54 25.11
C ALA A 165 -17.00 12.42 26.20
N GLY A 166 -16.23 12.68 27.27
CA GLY A 166 -16.65 13.56 28.37
C GLY A 166 -17.67 12.98 29.36
N VAL A 167 -18.20 11.78 29.10
CA VAL A 167 -19.14 11.10 30.01
C VAL A 167 -18.37 10.42 31.13
N ARG A 168 -18.81 10.63 32.38
CA ARG A 168 -18.30 9.93 33.56
C ARG A 168 -19.20 8.75 33.90
N ASP A 169 -18.59 7.64 34.32
CA ASP A 169 -19.31 6.50 34.88
C ASP A 169 -19.63 6.70 36.38
N GLU A 170 -20.35 5.75 36.97
CA GLU A 170 -20.74 5.75 38.39
C GLU A 170 -19.55 5.70 39.36
N SER A 171 -18.37 5.25 38.89
CA SER A 171 -17.12 5.20 39.65
C SER A 171 -16.30 6.51 39.56
N GLY A 172 -16.79 7.50 38.79
CA GLY A 172 -16.10 8.77 38.54
C GLY A 172 -15.03 8.72 37.45
N GLY A 173 -14.82 7.54 36.85
CA GLY A 173 -13.97 7.31 35.67
C GLY A 173 -14.61 7.84 34.39
N TYR A 174 -13.84 8.00 33.33
CA TYR A 174 -14.40 8.37 32.02
C TYR A 174 -14.89 7.12 31.30
N ALA A 175 -16.13 7.13 30.80
CA ALA A 175 -16.75 6.03 30.07
C ALA A 175 -15.93 5.57 28.85
N SER A 176 -15.08 6.45 28.31
CA SER A 176 -14.15 6.12 27.23
C SER A 176 -13.09 5.08 27.61
N GLN A 177 -12.74 4.94 28.89
CA GLN A 177 -11.79 3.93 29.36
C GLN A 177 -12.37 2.52 29.25
N GLN A 178 -13.67 2.36 29.50
CA GLN A 178 -14.39 1.09 29.37
C GLN A 178 -14.52 0.63 27.91
N THR A 179 -14.20 1.50 26.95
CA THR A 179 -14.23 1.16 25.52
C THR A 179 -12.90 0.60 24.98
N SER A 180 -11.95 0.29 25.85
CA SER A 180 -10.61 -0.17 25.45
C SER A 180 -10.64 -1.59 24.87
N GLU A 181 -11.58 -2.42 25.31
CA GLU A 181 -11.77 -3.78 24.78
C GLU A 181 -12.68 -3.78 23.55
N PHE A 182 -12.44 -4.70 22.60
CA PHE A 182 -13.31 -4.86 21.45
C PHE A 182 -14.57 -5.64 21.80
N PRO A 183 -15.74 -5.33 21.19
CA PRO A 183 -16.90 -6.19 21.32
C PRO A 183 -16.61 -7.56 20.69
N ALA A 184 -17.14 -8.63 21.26
CA ALA A 184 -16.91 -10.01 20.80
C ALA A 184 -17.10 -10.19 19.29
N LYS A 185 -18.13 -9.57 18.72
CA LYS A 185 -18.38 -9.60 17.26
C LYS A 185 -17.24 -9.01 16.42
N LEU A 186 -16.56 -7.97 16.91
CA LEU A 186 -15.41 -7.40 16.22
C LEU A 186 -14.18 -8.30 16.39
N ALA A 187 -13.97 -8.86 17.58
CA ALA A 187 -12.89 -9.80 17.82
C ALA A 187 -13.01 -11.07 16.94
N GLU A 188 -14.21 -11.65 16.86
CA GLU A 188 -14.51 -12.79 15.98
C GLU A 188 -14.28 -12.45 14.50
N ALA A 189 -14.74 -11.28 14.06
CA ALA A 189 -14.53 -10.83 12.69
C ALA A 189 -13.04 -10.60 12.39
N TYR A 190 -12.30 -10.03 13.33
CA TYR A 190 -10.85 -9.83 13.23
C TYR A 190 -10.14 -11.17 13.06
N VAL A 191 -10.41 -12.15 13.93
CA VAL A 191 -9.83 -13.48 13.84
C VAL A 191 -10.19 -14.14 12.52
N SER A 192 -11.47 -14.11 12.12
CA SER A 192 -11.93 -14.65 10.84
C SER A 192 -11.22 -14.04 9.63
N ALA A 193 -10.96 -12.73 9.67
CA ALA A 193 -10.22 -12.05 8.63
C ALA A 193 -8.72 -12.38 8.62
N ALA A 194 -8.12 -12.63 9.78
CA ALA A 194 -6.69 -12.95 9.93
C ALA A 194 -6.38 -14.45 9.73
N LEU A 195 -7.35 -15.34 9.93
CA LEU A 195 -7.20 -16.80 9.82
C LEU A 195 -6.46 -17.28 8.56
N PRO A 196 -6.69 -16.72 7.36
CA PRO A 196 -5.98 -17.17 6.15
C PRO A 196 -4.46 -17.01 6.19
N LEU A 197 -3.93 -16.21 7.12
CA LEU A 197 -2.48 -16.08 7.33
C LEU A 197 -1.88 -17.31 7.99
N PHE A 198 -2.66 -18.07 8.75
CA PHE A 198 -2.16 -19.12 9.63
C PHE A 198 -2.46 -20.51 9.06
N SER A 199 -1.50 -21.43 9.23
CA SER A 199 -1.71 -22.85 8.97
C SER A 199 -2.27 -23.53 10.21
N THR A 200 -3.13 -24.53 10.04
CA THR A 200 -3.61 -25.37 11.15
C THR A 200 -2.46 -26.16 11.75
N CYS A 201 -2.30 -26.09 13.07
CA CYS A 201 -1.35 -26.89 13.83
C CYS A 201 -2.12 -27.77 14.82
N GLU A 202 -1.83 -29.07 14.84
CA GLU A 202 -2.46 -30.02 15.77
C GLU A 202 -2.01 -29.79 17.23
N ASN A 203 -0.83 -29.20 17.42
CA ASN A 203 -0.24 -28.92 18.74
C ASN A 203 0.21 -27.45 18.82
N PRO A 204 -0.72 -26.49 18.97
CA PRO A 204 -0.34 -25.10 19.18
C PRO A 204 0.46 -24.97 20.48
N LEU A 205 1.62 -24.34 20.40
CA LEU A 205 2.48 -24.07 21.56
C LEU A 205 2.37 -22.60 21.93
N ASP A 206 1.98 -22.33 23.17
CA ASP A 206 2.11 -21.01 23.76
C ASP A 206 3.56 -20.78 24.18
N VAL A 207 4.23 -19.86 23.49
CA VAL A 207 5.65 -19.57 23.74
C VAL A 207 5.79 -18.39 24.69
N GLN A 208 6.56 -18.58 25.76
CA GLN A 208 6.91 -17.51 26.69
C GLN A 208 8.00 -16.59 26.13
N LEU A 209 8.08 -15.35 26.63
CA LEU A 209 9.08 -14.37 26.19
C LEU A 209 10.52 -14.91 26.34
N SER A 210 10.80 -15.62 27.43
CA SER A 210 12.08 -16.27 27.72
C SER A 210 12.52 -17.32 26.69
N GLN A 211 11.56 -17.87 25.94
CA GLN A 211 11.77 -18.91 24.93
C GLN A 211 11.87 -18.33 23.51
N LEU A 212 11.69 -17.01 23.32
CA LEU A 212 11.69 -16.40 21.98
C LEU A 212 12.96 -16.67 21.19
N TYR A 213 14.12 -16.66 21.84
CA TYR A 213 15.39 -16.93 21.18
C TYR A 213 15.47 -18.33 20.56
N GLN A 214 14.69 -19.30 21.07
CA GLN A 214 14.61 -20.64 20.51
C GLN A 214 13.74 -20.68 19.24
N LEU A 215 12.86 -19.70 19.05
CA LEU A 215 12.05 -19.55 17.84
C LEU A 215 12.79 -18.83 16.71
N ILE A 216 13.84 -18.07 17.03
CA ILE A 216 14.65 -17.42 16.01
C ILE A 216 15.34 -18.52 15.22
N PRO A 217 15.07 -18.65 13.92
CA PRO A 217 15.69 -19.68 13.12
C PRO A 217 17.21 -19.57 13.19
N ALA A 218 17.86 -20.58 13.74
CA ALA A 218 19.32 -20.63 13.83
C ALA A 218 19.87 -21.16 12.52
N LYS A 219 20.66 -20.35 11.81
CA LYS A 219 21.36 -20.79 10.61
C LYS A 219 22.57 -21.65 10.99
N GLY A 220 22.71 -22.77 10.30
CA GLY A 220 24.00 -23.41 10.11
C GLY A 220 24.98 -22.44 9.43
N ARG A 221 26.28 -22.68 9.62
CA ARG A 221 27.37 -21.83 9.09
C ARG A 221 27.31 -21.62 7.57
N PHE A 222 26.61 -22.50 6.86
CA PHE A 222 26.46 -22.51 5.40
C PHE A 222 25.00 -22.39 4.95
N ASP A 223 24.07 -22.14 5.88
CA ASP A 223 22.65 -22.01 5.55
C ASP A 223 22.35 -20.66 4.91
N MET A 224 21.45 -20.70 3.96
CA MET A 224 20.98 -19.53 3.22
C MET A 224 20.28 -18.51 4.15
N PRO A 225 20.40 -17.21 3.87
CA PRO A 225 19.52 -16.16 4.39
C PRO A 225 18.02 -16.48 4.32
N PHE A 226 17.29 -16.11 5.38
CA PHE A 226 15.84 -16.30 5.48
C PHE A 226 15.03 -15.37 4.57
N ALA A 227 15.67 -14.32 4.04
CA ALA A 227 15.16 -13.53 2.91
C ALA A 227 15.86 -14.01 1.63
N HIS A 228 15.29 -13.72 0.45
CA HIS A 228 15.92 -13.97 -0.86
C HIS A 228 17.40 -13.63 -0.80
N ASP A 229 18.23 -14.66 -0.73
CA ASP A 229 19.67 -14.48 -0.68
C ASP A 229 20.14 -14.23 -2.10
N TRP A 230 20.31 -12.96 -2.43
CA TRP A 230 20.90 -12.52 -3.68
C TRP A 230 22.36 -13.01 -3.84
N SER A 231 22.96 -13.59 -2.80
CA SER A 231 24.28 -14.21 -2.84
C SER A 231 24.31 -15.64 -3.37
N PHE A 232 23.18 -16.26 -3.74
CA PHE A 232 23.19 -17.45 -4.59
C PHE A 232 22.05 -17.42 -5.61
N PRO A 233 22.26 -17.96 -6.82
CA PRO A 233 21.22 -17.97 -7.83
C PRO A 233 20.13 -19.00 -7.47
N PRO A 234 18.88 -18.84 -7.97
CA PRO A 234 17.78 -19.77 -7.70
C PRO A 234 18.12 -21.22 -8.06
N ASN A 235 17.56 -22.18 -7.32
CA ASN A 235 17.78 -23.61 -7.59
C ASN A 235 17.48 -23.96 -9.07
N GLY A 236 18.45 -24.61 -9.72
CA GLY A 236 18.35 -25.00 -11.13
C GLY A 236 18.85 -23.96 -12.13
N THR A 237 19.40 -22.84 -11.67
CA THR A 237 20.00 -21.82 -12.56
C THR A 237 21.54 -21.88 -12.53
N VAL A 238 22.17 -21.46 -13.63
CA VAL A 238 23.63 -21.43 -13.77
C VAL A 238 24.20 -20.25 -12.99
N ASP A 239 25.13 -20.51 -12.09
CA ASP A 239 25.79 -19.48 -11.29
C ASP A 239 26.87 -18.73 -12.08
N ARG A 240 26.45 -17.77 -12.92
CA ARG A 240 27.37 -16.96 -13.74
C ARG A 240 28.30 -16.07 -12.90
N LEU A 241 27.94 -15.75 -11.66
CA LEU A 241 28.71 -14.88 -10.77
C LEU A 241 29.51 -15.64 -9.72
N GLN A 242 29.58 -16.97 -9.79
CA GLN A 242 30.25 -17.79 -8.79
C GLN A 242 31.71 -17.35 -8.53
N GLN A 243 32.47 -17.13 -9.61
CA GLN A 243 33.87 -16.73 -9.52
C GLN A 243 34.04 -15.35 -8.88
N VAL A 244 33.23 -14.38 -9.31
CA VAL A 244 33.20 -13.02 -8.75
C VAL A 244 32.88 -13.06 -7.26
N ARG A 245 31.87 -13.86 -6.88
CA ARG A 245 31.44 -13.99 -5.48
C ARG A 245 32.55 -14.60 -4.63
N HIS A 246 33.16 -15.70 -5.05
CA HIS A 246 34.27 -16.32 -4.31
C HIS A 246 35.44 -15.34 -4.14
N ALA A 247 35.83 -14.63 -5.19
CA ALA A 247 36.91 -13.65 -5.15
C ALA A 247 36.58 -12.48 -4.19
N LEU A 248 35.37 -11.93 -4.25
CA LEU A 248 34.93 -10.88 -3.34
C LEU A 248 34.88 -11.37 -1.89
N THR A 249 34.32 -12.55 -1.63
CA THR A 249 34.25 -13.13 -0.30
C THR A 249 35.64 -13.34 0.28
N GLN A 250 36.56 -13.94 -0.48
CA GLN A 250 37.94 -14.11 -0.05
C GLN A 250 38.60 -12.77 0.29
N LYS A 251 38.45 -11.77 -0.59
CA LYS A 251 38.99 -10.43 -0.37
C LYS A 251 38.44 -9.77 0.90
N LEU A 252 37.13 -9.88 1.13
CA LEU A 252 36.48 -9.35 2.33
C LEU A 252 36.99 -10.02 3.61
N PHE A 253 37.29 -11.31 3.58
CA PHE A 253 37.91 -12.02 4.70
C PHE A 253 39.36 -11.58 4.93
N GLU A 254 40.17 -11.44 3.88
CA GLU A 254 41.55 -10.93 3.95
C GLU A 254 41.59 -9.53 4.58
N LEU A 255 40.64 -8.66 4.20
CA LEU A 255 40.49 -7.31 4.74
C LEU A 255 39.86 -7.26 6.14
N LYS A 256 39.45 -8.40 6.71
CA LYS A 256 38.69 -8.50 7.96
C LYS A 256 37.46 -7.59 7.96
N ALA A 257 36.80 -7.46 6.82
CA ALA A 257 35.70 -6.53 6.60
C ALA A 257 34.54 -6.67 7.61
N PRO A 258 34.13 -7.88 8.05
CA PRO A 258 33.08 -8.01 9.06
C PRO A 258 33.45 -7.42 10.42
N ILE A 259 34.71 -7.56 10.84
CA ILE A 259 35.21 -7.01 12.10
C ILE A 259 35.26 -5.49 12.02
N ARG A 260 35.83 -4.98 10.92
CA ARG A 260 35.90 -3.53 10.63
C ARG A 260 34.52 -2.91 10.56
N LEU A 261 33.55 -3.54 9.91
CA LEU A 261 32.17 -3.05 9.82
C LEU A 261 31.53 -2.95 11.21
N ARG A 262 31.72 -3.97 12.06
CA ARG A 262 31.21 -3.94 13.43
C ARG A 262 31.81 -2.78 14.23
N GLU A 263 33.13 -2.59 14.16
CA GLU A 263 33.83 -1.49 14.82
C GLU A 263 33.37 -0.13 14.28
N HIS A 264 33.19 -0.02 12.97
CA HIS A 264 32.72 1.18 12.30
C HIS A 264 31.32 1.61 12.74
N VAL A 265 30.38 0.65 12.83
CA VAL A 265 29.02 0.87 13.34
C VAL A 265 29.03 1.25 14.82
N LEU A 266 29.82 0.56 15.65
CA LEU A 266 29.97 0.88 17.07
C LEU A 266 30.53 2.28 17.29
N ALA A 267 31.49 2.69 16.46
CA ALA A 267 32.10 4.01 16.51
C ALA A 267 31.23 5.11 15.88
N LYS A 268 30.10 4.77 15.25
CA LYS A 268 29.23 5.71 14.50
C LYS A 268 30.03 6.60 13.54
N SER A 269 30.97 6.00 12.80
CA SER A 269 31.85 6.74 11.92
C SER A 269 31.14 7.15 10.62
N ASP A 270 31.36 8.39 10.18
CA ASP A 270 30.85 8.92 8.90
C ASP A 270 31.84 8.71 7.73
N SER A 271 33.01 8.14 7.99
CA SER A 271 34.02 7.88 6.97
C SER A 271 33.67 6.64 6.14
N PRO A 272 34.13 6.50 4.89
CA PRO A 272 33.94 5.26 4.13
C PRO A 272 34.61 4.06 4.82
N LEU A 273 33.93 2.92 4.88
CA LEU A 273 34.48 1.67 5.46
C LEU A 273 35.72 1.17 4.71
N PHE A 274 35.74 1.38 3.39
CA PHE A 274 36.80 0.98 2.48
C PHE A 274 37.50 2.21 1.90
N SER A 275 38.82 2.13 1.80
CA SER A 275 39.66 3.11 1.10
C SER A 275 39.48 3.02 -0.42
N GLU A 276 39.88 4.06 -1.14
CA GLU A 276 39.85 4.05 -2.62
C GLU A 276 40.67 2.90 -3.21
N GLY A 277 41.83 2.57 -2.64
CA GLY A 277 42.65 1.44 -3.10
C GLY A 277 41.98 0.08 -2.89
N GLU A 278 41.23 -0.09 -1.80
CA GLU A 278 40.42 -1.29 -1.58
C GLU A 278 39.26 -1.37 -2.56
N ILE A 279 38.59 -0.24 -2.83
CA ILE A 279 37.53 -0.15 -3.85
C ILE A 279 38.07 -0.52 -5.23
N GLU A 280 39.25 -0.03 -5.60
CA GLU A 280 39.89 -0.36 -6.88
C GLU A 280 40.22 -1.87 -6.96
N SER A 281 40.60 -2.48 -5.85
CA SER A 281 40.80 -3.94 -5.81
C SER A 281 39.51 -4.73 -6.02
N PHE A 282 38.35 -4.22 -5.58
CA PHE A 282 37.05 -4.83 -5.88
C PHE A 282 36.67 -4.62 -7.34
N ARG A 283 36.93 -3.43 -7.91
CA ARG A 283 36.71 -3.14 -9.34
C ARG A 283 37.56 -4.04 -10.22
N ALA A 284 38.79 -4.36 -9.83
CA ALA A 284 39.64 -5.28 -10.56
C ALA A 284 39.02 -6.68 -10.71
N ILE A 285 38.39 -7.21 -9.65
CA ILE A 285 37.68 -8.51 -9.67
C ILE A 285 36.56 -8.50 -10.73
N PHE A 286 35.73 -7.46 -10.72
CA PHE A 286 34.67 -7.32 -11.73
C PHE A 286 35.25 -7.11 -13.12
N SER A 287 36.33 -6.34 -13.24
CA SER A 287 36.97 -6.05 -14.53
C SER A 287 37.52 -7.31 -15.18
N GLU A 288 38.19 -8.17 -14.41
CA GLU A 288 38.70 -9.45 -14.88
C GLU A 288 37.56 -10.35 -15.40
N PHE A 289 36.48 -10.48 -14.61
CA PHE A 289 35.31 -11.25 -15.01
C PHE A 289 34.63 -10.72 -16.27
N LEU A 290 34.39 -9.41 -16.35
CA LEU A 290 33.70 -8.78 -17.48
C LEU A 290 34.53 -8.83 -18.76
N VAL A 291 35.86 -8.62 -18.66
CA VAL A 291 36.78 -8.76 -19.79
C VAL A 291 36.81 -10.20 -20.29
N ALA A 292 36.91 -11.18 -19.37
CA ALA A 292 36.92 -12.60 -19.72
C ALA A 292 35.61 -13.03 -20.41
N THR A 293 34.47 -12.47 -20.00
CA THR A 293 33.15 -12.86 -20.53
C THR A 293 32.79 -12.13 -21.82
N THR A 294 33.10 -10.83 -21.92
CA THR A 294 32.64 -9.97 -23.03
C THR A 294 33.73 -9.60 -24.03
N GLY A 295 35.01 -9.90 -23.74
CA GLY A 295 36.16 -9.57 -24.59
C GLY A 295 36.51 -8.09 -24.69
N ARG A 296 35.88 -7.21 -23.88
CA ARG A 296 36.06 -5.75 -23.93
C ARG A 296 36.54 -5.20 -22.58
N PRO A 297 37.38 -4.15 -22.56
CA PRO A 297 37.75 -3.47 -21.32
C PRO A 297 36.52 -2.83 -20.66
N VAL A 298 36.55 -2.74 -19.33
CA VAL A 298 35.45 -2.13 -18.55
C VAL A 298 35.66 -0.63 -18.41
N ASP A 299 34.60 0.13 -18.67
CA ASP A 299 34.57 1.57 -18.44
C ASP A 299 33.86 1.90 -17.11
N TRP A 300 34.67 2.29 -16.12
CA TRP A 300 34.22 2.71 -14.79
C TRP A 300 33.94 4.22 -14.70
N SER A 301 33.94 4.95 -15.82
CA SER A 301 33.65 6.37 -15.80
C SER A 301 32.23 6.66 -15.33
N VAL A 302 32.11 7.74 -14.57
CA VAL A 302 30.84 8.29 -14.11
C VAL A 302 30.65 9.61 -14.87
N GLN A 303 29.64 9.65 -15.73
CA GLN A 303 29.35 10.85 -16.51
C GLN A 303 28.81 11.97 -15.61
N PRO A 304 28.99 13.25 -15.98
CA PRO A 304 28.39 14.35 -15.25
C PRO A 304 26.88 14.15 -15.07
N PHE A 305 26.38 14.40 -13.85
CA PHE A 305 24.95 14.27 -13.48
C PHE A 305 24.40 12.85 -13.45
N GLN A 306 25.28 11.84 -13.45
CA GLN A 306 24.94 10.44 -13.30
C GLN A 306 25.67 9.87 -12.07
N PRO A 307 25.01 9.25 -11.08
CA PRO A 307 25.70 8.78 -9.87
C PRO A 307 26.31 7.36 -9.99
N TYR A 308 26.24 6.73 -11.17
CA TYR A 308 26.59 5.32 -11.37
C TYR A 308 27.51 5.09 -12.57
N THR A 309 28.24 3.99 -12.56
CA THR A 309 29.08 3.50 -13.67
C THR A 309 28.22 2.72 -14.68
N LEU A 310 27.35 3.40 -15.42
CA LEU A 310 26.36 2.75 -16.29
C LEU A 310 26.99 1.87 -17.39
N ASN A 311 28.16 2.25 -17.92
CA ASN A 311 28.85 1.44 -18.93
C ASN A 311 29.28 0.08 -18.37
N ALA A 312 29.86 0.05 -17.16
CA ALA A 312 30.17 -1.19 -16.46
C ALA A 312 28.92 -2.03 -16.14
N LEU A 313 27.81 -1.38 -15.74
CA LEU A 313 26.54 -2.08 -15.47
C LEU A 313 25.90 -2.67 -16.73
N GLN A 314 25.96 -1.96 -17.86
CA GLN A 314 25.49 -2.49 -19.14
C GLN A 314 26.31 -3.72 -19.55
N GLN A 315 27.64 -3.63 -19.45
CA GLN A 315 28.52 -4.76 -19.76
C GLN A 315 28.27 -5.96 -18.84
N LEU A 316 27.92 -5.72 -17.56
CA LEU A 316 27.50 -6.76 -16.63
C LEU A 316 26.18 -7.42 -17.06
N SER A 317 25.17 -6.63 -17.45
CA SER A 317 23.91 -7.14 -18.00
C SER A 317 24.14 -8.02 -19.24
N GLU A 318 25.02 -7.60 -20.14
CA GLU A 318 25.41 -8.38 -21.33
C GLU A 318 26.13 -9.69 -20.94
N ALA A 319 27.08 -9.64 -19.99
CA ALA A 319 27.79 -10.84 -19.49
C ALA A 319 26.84 -11.86 -18.82
N LEU A 320 25.78 -11.36 -18.17
CA LEU A 320 24.79 -12.18 -17.50
C LEU A 320 23.70 -12.72 -18.44
N GLU A 321 23.69 -12.29 -19.71
CA GLU A 321 22.55 -12.50 -20.62
C GLU A 321 21.23 -12.09 -19.99
N ASP A 322 21.26 -10.98 -19.25
CA ASP A 322 20.09 -10.35 -18.63
C ASP A 322 19.78 -9.05 -19.38
N PRO A 323 19.31 -9.12 -20.65
CA PRO A 323 19.04 -7.92 -21.41
C PRO A 323 17.90 -7.16 -20.75
N ASP A 324 18.12 -5.89 -20.43
CA ASP A 324 17.04 -5.00 -19.98
C ASP A 324 16.10 -4.67 -21.15
N ASP A 325 15.30 -5.66 -21.55
CA ASP A 325 14.28 -5.55 -22.58
C ASP A 325 13.05 -4.77 -22.10
N THR A 326 13.03 -4.33 -20.85
CA THR A 326 11.84 -3.79 -20.19
C THR A 326 11.34 -2.54 -20.91
N LEU A 327 12.28 -1.68 -21.33
CA LEU A 327 11.99 -0.47 -22.10
C LEU A 327 11.50 -0.78 -23.51
N GLU A 328 12.08 -1.80 -24.16
CA GLU A 328 11.66 -2.25 -25.50
C GLU A 328 10.27 -2.90 -25.50
N LYS A 329 10.00 -3.75 -24.51
CA LYS A 329 8.68 -4.33 -24.26
C LYS A 329 7.66 -3.23 -23.99
N LEU A 330 7.99 -2.24 -23.17
CA LEU A 330 7.10 -1.11 -22.91
C LEU A 330 6.84 -0.31 -24.20
N ARG A 331 7.88 0.00 -24.99
CA ARG A 331 7.74 0.68 -26.28
C ARG A 331 6.80 -0.07 -27.23
N GLY A 332 6.99 -1.39 -27.33
CA GLY A 332 6.14 -2.27 -28.14
C GLY A 332 4.67 -2.30 -27.68
N LEU A 333 4.41 -2.14 -26.39
CA LEU A 333 3.06 -2.09 -25.82
C LEU A 333 2.40 -0.70 -25.97
N LEU A 334 3.16 0.39 -25.80
CA LEU A 334 2.62 1.75 -25.82
C LEU A 334 2.14 2.19 -27.21
N ASN A 335 2.81 1.76 -28.28
CA ASN A 335 2.46 2.19 -29.63
C ASN A 335 1.06 1.70 -30.09
N PRO A 336 0.69 0.41 -29.96
CA PRO A 336 -0.67 -0.07 -30.24
C PRO A 336 -1.75 0.59 -29.37
N LEU A 337 -1.44 0.85 -28.09
CA LEU A 337 -2.37 1.49 -27.15
C LEU A 337 -2.79 2.90 -27.59
N LEU A 338 -1.85 3.68 -28.13
CA LEU A 338 -2.09 5.06 -28.54
C LEU A 338 -2.85 5.19 -29.86
N VAL A 339 -2.69 4.22 -30.77
CA VAL A 339 -3.33 4.24 -32.10
C VAL A 339 -4.74 3.65 -32.05
N ALA A 340 -4.97 2.63 -31.23
CA ALA A 340 -6.22 1.88 -31.27
C ALA A 340 -7.42 2.60 -30.60
N GLY A 341 -8.58 2.54 -31.25
CA GLY A 341 -9.86 3.02 -30.70
C GLY A 341 -10.48 2.08 -29.65
N ARG A 342 -10.11 0.80 -29.70
CA ARG A 342 -10.46 -0.25 -28.72
C ARG A 342 -9.20 -1.07 -28.47
N VAL A 343 -8.88 -1.33 -27.21
CA VAL A 343 -7.67 -2.05 -26.82
C VAL A 343 -8.02 -3.23 -25.93
N GLU A 344 -7.28 -4.33 -26.04
CA GLU A 344 -7.42 -5.45 -25.11
C GLU A 344 -7.03 -5.04 -23.69
N LEU A 345 -7.83 -5.45 -22.71
CA LEU A 345 -7.60 -5.18 -21.30
C LEU A 345 -6.23 -5.69 -20.84
N LYS A 346 -5.83 -6.87 -21.34
CA LYS A 346 -4.55 -7.50 -21.03
C LYS A 346 -3.35 -6.62 -21.42
N LEU A 347 -3.42 -5.94 -22.57
CA LEU A 347 -2.35 -5.05 -23.03
C LEU A 347 -2.23 -3.80 -22.15
N ILE A 348 -3.36 -3.22 -21.72
CA ILE A 348 -3.37 -2.08 -20.80
C ILE A 348 -2.77 -2.48 -19.45
N GLN A 349 -3.15 -3.65 -18.92
CA GLN A 349 -2.63 -4.18 -17.66
C GLN A 349 -1.13 -4.46 -17.73
N GLN A 350 -0.64 -5.04 -18.82
CA GLN A 350 0.80 -5.26 -19.05
C GLN A 350 1.57 -3.94 -19.09
N ALA A 351 1.11 -2.96 -19.88
CA ALA A 351 1.74 -1.65 -19.96
C ALA A 351 1.73 -0.93 -18.59
N LEU A 352 0.63 -1.03 -17.84
CA LEU A 352 0.52 -0.45 -16.52
C LEU A 352 1.51 -1.08 -15.52
N GLY A 353 1.70 -2.40 -15.55
CA GLY A 353 2.68 -3.08 -14.70
C GLY A 353 4.11 -2.60 -14.96
N LEU A 354 4.50 -2.48 -16.24
CA LEU A 354 5.81 -1.95 -16.62
C LEU A 354 5.98 -0.48 -16.21
N LEU A 355 4.94 0.35 -16.39
CA LEU A 355 4.98 1.75 -15.95
C LEU A 355 5.08 1.88 -14.42
N GLN A 356 4.41 1.00 -13.66
CA GLN A 356 4.57 0.98 -12.20
C GLN A 356 6.01 0.63 -11.79
N TRP A 357 6.64 -0.32 -12.50
CA TRP A 357 8.05 -0.69 -12.27
C TRP A 357 8.99 0.49 -12.56
N ILE A 358 8.88 1.14 -13.71
CA ILE A 358 9.72 2.31 -14.06
C ILE A 358 9.51 3.47 -13.08
N THR A 359 8.26 3.72 -12.67
CA THR A 359 7.92 4.77 -11.69
C THR A 359 8.23 4.40 -10.24
N GLN A 360 8.93 3.29 -9.98
CA GLN A 360 9.53 3.04 -8.67
C GLN A 360 10.69 4.00 -8.38
N LEU A 361 11.44 4.39 -9.42
CA LEU A 361 12.56 5.32 -9.33
C LEU A 361 12.10 6.78 -9.22
N HIS A 362 10.95 7.12 -9.80
CA HIS A 362 10.35 8.46 -9.79
C HIS A 362 8.89 8.39 -9.36
N LYS A 363 8.65 8.39 -8.04
CA LYS A 363 7.32 8.22 -7.45
C LYS A 363 6.37 9.37 -7.79
N GLU A 364 6.90 10.53 -8.16
CA GLU A 364 6.19 11.75 -8.56
C GLU A 364 5.36 11.56 -9.84
N LEU A 365 5.71 10.56 -10.65
CA LEU A 365 5.03 10.23 -11.90
C LEU A 365 3.82 9.29 -11.69
N ARG A 366 3.72 8.63 -10.52
CA ARG A 366 2.63 7.68 -10.21
C ARG A 366 1.22 8.25 -10.28
N PRO A 367 0.95 9.51 -9.88
CA PRO A 367 -0.39 10.09 -9.98
C PRO A 367 -0.97 10.04 -11.39
N TRP A 368 -0.14 9.99 -12.44
CA TRP A 368 -0.61 9.97 -13.82
C TRP A 368 -1.09 8.59 -14.29
N LEU A 369 -0.74 7.54 -13.54
CA LEU A 369 -1.24 6.18 -13.76
C LEU A 369 -2.71 6.04 -13.32
N SER A 370 -3.25 6.97 -12.52
CA SER A 370 -4.65 6.95 -12.04
C SER A 370 -5.67 6.82 -13.17
N SER A 371 -5.50 7.62 -14.23
CA SER A 371 -6.36 7.58 -15.43
C SER A 371 -6.40 6.19 -16.09
N LEU A 372 -5.32 5.41 -15.97
CA LEU A 372 -5.23 4.05 -16.53
C LEU A 372 -6.02 3.04 -15.69
N TYR A 373 -5.98 3.18 -14.37
CA TYR A 373 -6.81 2.35 -13.48
C TYR A 373 -8.31 2.59 -13.72
N GLU A 374 -8.71 3.84 -13.98
CA GLU A 374 -10.08 4.18 -14.35
C GLU A 374 -10.50 3.54 -15.69
N ASP A 375 -9.63 3.58 -16.70
CA ASP A 375 -9.94 2.95 -17.98
C ASP A 375 -10.01 1.42 -17.89
N ILE A 376 -9.21 0.80 -17.02
CA ILE A 376 -9.26 -0.64 -16.73
C ILE A 376 -10.59 -1.01 -16.08
N SER A 377 -11.07 -0.20 -15.12
CA SER A 377 -12.31 -0.45 -14.41
C SER A 377 -13.57 -0.09 -15.21
N ARG A 378 -13.43 0.67 -16.31
CA ARG A 378 -14.55 1.15 -17.15
C ARG A 378 -14.78 0.29 -18.42
N PRO A 379 -15.64 -0.74 -18.38
CA PRO A 379 -15.95 -1.53 -19.56
C PRO A 379 -16.65 -0.70 -20.66
N PRO A 380 -16.44 -1.03 -21.94
CA PRO A 380 -17.05 -0.33 -23.04
C PRO A 380 -18.55 -0.60 -23.11
N GLY A 381 -19.35 0.43 -23.40
CA GLY A 381 -20.75 0.25 -23.73
C GLY A 381 -20.89 -0.47 -25.08
N THR A 382 -21.53 -1.63 -25.08
CA THR A 382 -21.87 -2.44 -26.25
C THR A 382 -23.37 -2.32 -26.54
N SER A 383 -23.75 -2.49 -27.81
CA SER A 383 -25.14 -2.29 -28.24
C SER A 383 -25.91 -3.60 -28.17
N PHE A 384 -27.01 -3.61 -27.42
CA PHE A 384 -28.00 -4.69 -27.37
C PHE A 384 -29.36 -4.16 -27.81
N SER A 385 -30.27 -5.05 -28.22
CA SER A 385 -31.64 -4.67 -28.57
C SER A 385 -32.66 -5.54 -27.85
N ILE A 386 -33.83 -4.95 -27.56
CA ILE A 386 -34.99 -5.64 -26.99
C ILE A 386 -36.26 -5.22 -27.75
N GLU A 387 -37.26 -6.11 -27.76
CA GLU A 387 -38.58 -5.80 -28.31
C GLU A 387 -39.34 -4.82 -27.40
N PRO A 388 -40.08 -3.84 -27.98
CA PRO A 388 -40.82 -2.85 -27.20
C PRO A 388 -41.84 -3.46 -26.24
N SER A 389 -42.50 -4.55 -26.64
CA SER A 389 -43.45 -5.29 -25.81
C SER A 389 -42.82 -5.86 -24.54
N ARG A 390 -41.52 -6.15 -24.57
CA ARG A 390 -40.75 -6.69 -23.45
C ARG A 390 -40.02 -5.61 -22.65
N TRP A 391 -40.13 -4.34 -23.02
CA TRP A 391 -39.50 -3.24 -22.29
C TRP A 391 -39.95 -3.19 -20.83
N GLY A 392 -41.24 -3.41 -20.57
CA GLY A 392 -41.80 -3.46 -19.22
C GLY A 392 -41.16 -4.54 -18.34
N SER A 393 -40.67 -5.63 -18.93
CA SER A 393 -40.00 -6.72 -18.21
C SER A 393 -38.53 -6.47 -17.87
N LEU A 394 -37.96 -5.32 -18.21
CA LEU A 394 -36.57 -4.99 -17.87
C LEU A 394 -36.37 -4.61 -16.41
N ALA A 395 -37.32 -3.87 -15.82
CA ALA A 395 -37.18 -3.36 -14.46
C ALA A 395 -36.96 -4.47 -13.39
N PRO A 396 -37.65 -5.63 -13.45
CA PRO A 396 -37.39 -6.76 -12.56
C PRO A 396 -36.01 -7.39 -12.74
N CYS A 397 -35.50 -7.44 -13.98
CA CYS A 397 -34.18 -7.98 -14.30
C CYS A 397 -33.03 -7.08 -13.84
N LEU A 398 -33.31 -5.84 -13.42
CA LEU A 398 -32.30 -4.83 -13.09
C LEU A 398 -32.13 -4.62 -11.59
N SER A 399 -30.91 -4.24 -11.23
CA SER A 399 -30.55 -3.68 -9.93
C SER A 399 -30.93 -2.23 -9.77
N ASP A 400 -30.95 -1.77 -8.53
CA ASP A 400 -31.15 -0.35 -8.23
C ASP A 400 -29.96 0.47 -8.75
N ALA A 401 -28.80 -0.18 -8.91
CA ALA A 401 -27.63 0.34 -9.59
C ALA A 401 -27.62 0.07 -11.12
N MET A 402 -28.75 -0.29 -11.72
CA MET A 402 -28.94 -0.58 -13.15
C MET A 402 -28.11 -1.75 -13.70
N VAL A 403 -27.78 -2.74 -12.85
CA VAL A 403 -27.04 -3.96 -13.20
C VAL A 403 -28.01 -5.12 -13.45
N PHE A 404 -27.85 -5.86 -14.54
CA PHE A 404 -28.66 -7.03 -14.84
C PHE A 404 -28.39 -8.14 -13.82
N ILE A 405 -29.40 -8.49 -13.00
CA ILE A 405 -29.36 -9.62 -12.05
C ILE A 405 -29.91 -10.91 -12.66
N SER A 406 -30.68 -10.81 -13.73
CA SER A 406 -31.16 -11.92 -14.54
C SER A 406 -31.20 -11.50 -16.00
N THR A 407 -31.11 -12.46 -16.92
CA THR A 407 -31.14 -12.19 -18.36
C THR A 407 -32.59 -11.88 -18.79
N PRO A 408 -32.86 -10.72 -19.38
CA PRO A 408 -34.19 -10.40 -19.90
C PRO A 408 -34.61 -11.35 -21.02
N ALA A 409 -35.86 -11.79 -21.00
CA ALA A 409 -36.38 -12.78 -21.93
C ALA A 409 -36.22 -12.34 -23.40
N GLY A 410 -35.58 -13.17 -24.23
CA GLY A 410 -35.33 -12.88 -25.64
C GLY A 410 -34.11 -11.98 -25.90
N THR A 411 -33.24 -11.83 -24.90
CA THR A 411 -31.94 -11.15 -25.04
C THR A 411 -30.80 -12.09 -24.62
N ALA A 412 -29.59 -11.82 -25.10
CA ALA A 412 -28.36 -12.53 -24.68
C ALA A 412 -27.51 -11.65 -23.75
N ILE A 413 -28.15 -10.83 -22.92
CA ILE A 413 -27.45 -9.87 -22.05
C ILE A 413 -26.79 -10.64 -20.89
N PRO A 414 -25.46 -10.52 -20.70
CA PRO A 414 -24.77 -11.18 -19.61
C PRO A 414 -25.21 -10.61 -18.25
N VAL A 415 -25.49 -11.50 -17.30
CA VAL A 415 -25.74 -11.13 -15.90
C VAL A 415 -24.48 -10.46 -15.32
N GLY A 416 -24.67 -9.39 -14.53
CA GLY A 416 -23.59 -8.55 -14.02
C GLY A 416 -23.24 -7.35 -14.91
N SER A 417 -23.77 -7.28 -16.14
CA SER A 417 -23.62 -6.11 -17.00
C SER A 417 -24.46 -4.92 -16.52
N LYS A 418 -23.99 -3.68 -16.77
CA LYS A 418 -24.70 -2.44 -16.38
C LYS A 418 -25.40 -1.81 -17.59
N LEU A 419 -26.69 -1.53 -17.47
CA LEU A 419 -27.43 -0.72 -18.45
C LEU A 419 -27.04 0.75 -18.30
N LEU A 420 -26.52 1.35 -19.36
CA LEU A 420 -26.03 2.74 -19.38
C LEU A 420 -27.07 3.70 -19.97
N SER A 421 -27.60 3.34 -21.14
CA SER A 421 -28.55 4.19 -21.86
C SER A 421 -29.43 3.38 -22.80
N ALA A 422 -30.55 3.95 -23.21
CA ALA A 422 -31.41 3.40 -24.24
C ALA A 422 -31.94 4.52 -25.14
N ARG A 423 -31.90 4.33 -26.46
CA ARG A 423 -32.38 5.33 -27.45
C ARG A 423 -31.95 6.78 -27.14
N HIS A 424 -30.68 6.98 -26.78
CA HIS A 424 -30.10 8.29 -26.44
C HIS A 424 -30.46 8.87 -25.06
N ILE A 425 -31.20 8.15 -24.22
CA ILE A 425 -31.50 8.55 -22.84
C ILE A 425 -30.58 7.79 -21.90
N GLU A 426 -29.81 8.52 -21.09
CA GLU A 426 -29.02 7.95 -20.01
C GLU A 426 -29.92 7.50 -18.85
N LEU A 427 -29.60 6.34 -18.29
CA LEU A 427 -30.44 5.67 -17.30
C LEU A 427 -29.64 5.48 -16.03
N TRP A 428 -30.06 6.15 -14.95
CA TRP A 428 -29.35 6.16 -13.67
C TRP A 428 -30.09 5.35 -12.61
N LYS A 429 -31.42 5.32 -12.69
CA LYS A 429 -32.31 4.58 -11.80
C LYS A 429 -33.45 3.92 -12.57
N LYS A 430 -34.10 2.92 -11.97
CA LYS A 430 -35.18 2.15 -12.62
C LYS A 430 -36.34 3.01 -13.11
N SER A 431 -36.67 4.10 -12.40
CA SER A 431 -37.73 5.01 -12.82
C SER A 431 -37.41 5.77 -14.11
N ASP A 432 -36.13 5.84 -14.51
CA ASP A 432 -35.75 6.43 -15.80
C ASP A 432 -36.17 5.55 -17.00
N LEU A 433 -36.44 4.26 -16.79
CA LEU A 433 -36.94 3.37 -17.86
C LEU A 433 -38.28 3.84 -18.44
N ALA A 434 -39.10 4.52 -17.63
CA ALA A 434 -40.36 5.11 -18.07
C ALA A 434 -40.17 6.32 -18.99
N LYS A 435 -38.99 6.95 -18.95
CA LYS A 435 -38.65 8.09 -19.82
C LYS A 435 -38.29 7.65 -21.24
N VAL A 436 -38.03 6.36 -21.46
CA VAL A 436 -37.59 5.83 -22.76
C VAL A 436 -38.80 5.72 -23.70
N PRO A 437 -38.83 6.47 -24.82
CA PRO A 437 -39.96 6.45 -25.73
C PRO A 437 -40.04 5.11 -26.46
N LEU A 438 -41.14 4.40 -26.24
CA LEU A 438 -41.44 3.15 -26.93
C LEU A 438 -42.10 3.46 -28.28
N THR A 439 -41.57 2.85 -29.34
CA THR A 439 -42.18 2.86 -30.67
C THR A 439 -42.30 1.42 -31.15
N SER A 440 -42.83 1.21 -32.36
CA SER A 440 -42.91 -0.13 -32.97
C SER A 440 -41.54 -0.78 -33.26
N LYS A 441 -40.46 0.01 -33.30
CA LYS A 441 -39.10 -0.49 -33.57
C LYS A 441 -38.43 -1.01 -32.29
N ARG A 442 -37.48 -1.94 -32.42
CA ARG A 442 -36.64 -2.40 -31.29
C ARG A 442 -36.02 -1.24 -30.50
N VAL A 443 -35.83 -1.45 -29.20
CA VAL A 443 -35.18 -0.49 -28.31
C VAL A 443 -33.71 -0.88 -28.20
N TRP A 444 -32.83 -0.01 -28.71
CA TRP A 444 -31.38 -0.19 -28.60
C TRP A 444 -30.88 0.35 -27.27
N MET A 445 -30.08 -0.47 -26.60
CA MET A 445 -29.51 -0.24 -25.28
C MET A 445 -27.99 -0.29 -25.35
N ARG A 446 -27.34 0.56 -24.56
CA ARG A 446 -25.90 0.53 -24.31
C ARG A 446 -25.66 -0.18 -22.99
N ILE A 447 -24.94 -1.28 -23.03
CA ILE A 447 -24.70 -2.15 -21.88
C ILE A 447 -23.19 -2.33 -21.68
N ALA A 448 -22.73 -2.09 -20.46
CA ALA A 448 -21.33 -2.23 -20.09
C ALA A 448 -21.12 -3.59 -19.41
N ASP A 449 -20.41 -4.50 -20.09
CA ASP A 449 -20.08 -5.82 -19.56
C ASP A 449 -18.69 -5.77 -18.89
N PRO A 450 -18.58 -5.96 -17.57
CA PRO A 450 -17.29 -5.96 -16.87
C PRO A 450 -16.33 -7.04 -17.39
N GLN A 451 -16.86 -8.15 -17.90
CA GLN A 451 -16.08 -9.27 -18.44
C GLN A 451 -15.60 -9.02 -19.88
N SER A 452 -15.98 -7.90 -20.51
CA SER A 452 -15.52 -7.55 -21.84
C SER A 452 -14.00 -7.56 -21.91
N ARG A 453 -13.45 -8.25 -22.92
CA ARG A 453 -11.99 -8.30 -23.16
C ARG A 453 -11.38 -6.97 -23.62
N PHE A 454 -12.21 -6.00 -24.01
CA PHE A 454 -11.76 -4.73 -24.55
C PHE A 454 -12.06 -3.55 -23.62
N ARG A 455 -11.26 -2.50 -23.74
CA ARG A 455 -11.45 -1.17 -23.12
C ARG A 455 -11.25 -0.07 -24.16
N ARG A 456 -11.60 1.15 -23.79
CA ARG A 456 -11.34 2.35 -24.58
C ARG A 456 -10.59 3.33 -23.70
N LEU A 457 -9.38 3.70 -24.13
CA LEU A 457 -8.60 4.69 -23.40
C LEU A 457 -9.27 6.07 -23.47
N SER A 458 -9.36 6.73 -22.33
CA SER A 458 -9.79 8.12 -22.23
C SER A 458 -8.78 9.06 -22.89
N VAL A 459 -9.21 10.30 -23.17
CA VAL A 459 -8.30 11.34 -23.68
C VAL A 459 -7.18 11.64 -22.68
N LEU A 460 -7.49 11.59 -21.39
CA LEU A 460 -6.50 11.81 -20.32
C LEU A 460 -5.45 10.70 -20.30
N SER A 461 -5.88 9.44 -20.37
CA SER A 461 -4.99 8.29 -20.42
C SER A 461 -4.09 8.29 -21.66
N ARG A 462 -4.63 8.68 -22.82
CA ARG A 462 -3.82 8.83 -24.05
C ARG A 462 -2.76 9.91 -23.89
N ARG A 463 -3.12 11.08 -23.34
CA ARG A 463 -2.14 12.14 -23.05
C ARG A 463 -1.10 11.70 -22.04
N ALA A 464 -1.50 11.02 -20.96
CA ALA A 464 -0.59 10.46 -19.97
C ALA A 464 0.37 9.46 -20.60
N TYR A 465 -0.11 8.57 -21.47
CA TYR A 465 0.75 7.65 -22.22
C TYR A 465 1.67 8.34 -23.22
N GLU A 466 1.23 9.37 -23.96
CA GLU A 466 2.10 10.13 -24.87
C GLU A 466 3.23 10.84 -24.11
N ASN A 467 2.89 11.37 -22.94
CA ASN A 467 3.80 12.02 -22.02
C ASN A 467 4.82 11.05 -21.42
N LEU A 468 4.36 9.92 -20.87
CA LEU A 468 5.22 8.86 -20.34
C LEU A 468 6.08 8.24 -21.45
N ARG A 469 5.52 8.05 -22.66
CA ARG A 469 6.26 7.63 -23.83
C ARG A 469 7.39 8.63 -24.16
N THR A 470 7.13 9.93 -24.04
CA THR A 470 8.14 10.96 -24.31
C THR A 470 9.24 10.96 -23.25
N ILE A 471 8.89 10.81 -21.97
CA ILE A 471 9.85 10.80 -20.85
C ILE A 471 10.67 9.50 -20.81
N VAL A 472 10.04 8.36 -21.08
CA VAL A 472 10.67 7.03 -20.97
C VAL A 472 11.41 6.66 -22.26
N LEU A 473 10.97 7.10 -23.44
CA LEU A 473 11.56 6.70 -24.73
C LEU A 473 12.45 7.73 -25.40
N ARG A 474 12.34 9.02 -25.08
CA ARG A 474 13.47 9.91 -25.31
C ARG A 474 14.34 9.76 -24.08
N GLN A 475 15.62 9.46 -24.23
CA GLN A 475 16.62 9.30 -23.16
C GLN A 475 16.83 10.59 -22.30
N PHE A 476 15.78 11.36 -22.04
CA PHE A 476 15.77 12.47 -21.11
C PHE A 476 15.63 11.90 -19.71
N TRP A 477 16.79 11.56 -19.14
CA TRP A 477 16.98 11.71 -17.71
C TRP A 477 16.66 13.18 -17.41
N TRP A 478 15.53 13.43 -16.74
CA TRP A 478 15.22 14.77 -16.27
C TRP A 478 16.30 15.16 -15.25
N ASP A 479 17.14 16.09 -15.64
CA ASP A 479 18.33 16.59 -14.91
C ASP A 479 18.01 17.36 -13.61
N GLY A 480 16.74 17.48 -13.24
CA GLY A 480 16.28 18.26 -12.09
C GLY A 480 16.35 19.78 -12.26
N VAL A 481 16.82 20.28 -13.41
CA VAL A 481 17.06 21.72 -13.66
C VAL A 481 16.36 22.22 -14.93
N SER A 482 16.21 21.37 -15.94
CA SER A 482 15.52 21.66 -17.18
C SER A 482 14.04 21.94 -16.92
N PRO A 483 13.50 23.05 -17.45
CA PRO A 483 12.13 23.43 -17.23
C PRO A 483 11.21 22.34 -17.78
N LEU A 484 10.45 21.74 -16.87
CA LEU A 484 9.39 20.82 -17.20
C LEU A 484 8.42 21.51 -18.18
N PRO A 485 7.94 20.85 -19.26
CA PRO A 485 6.97 21.45 -20.17
C PRO A 485 5.78 22.03 -19.40
N ALA A 486 5.18 23.13 -19.86
CA ALA A 486 4.17 23.90 -19.11
C ALA A 486 3.09 23.09 -18.32
N PRO A 487 2.58 21.93 -18.79
CA PRO A 487 1.65 21.08 -18.03
C PRO A 487 2.20 20.46 -16.73
N TRP A 488 3.50 20.53 -16.51
CA TRP A 488 4.23 19.83 -15.46
C TRP A 488 4.90 20.78 -14.45
N ASN A 489 4.84 22.09 -14.69
CA ASN A 489 5.40 23.07 -13.78
C ASN A 489 4.55 23.11 -12.48
N PRO A 490 5.14 22.87 -11.29
CA PRO A 490 4.45 22.88 -10.00
C PRO A 490 3.71 24.18 -9.68
N ASP A 491 4.14 25.30 -10.25
CA ASP A 491 3.51 26.62 -10.07
C ASP A 491 2.14 26.73 -10.75
N PHE A 492 1.81 25.80 -11.67
CA PHE A 492 0.48 25.67 -12.28
C PHE A 492 -0.38 24.58 -11.63
N ARG A 493 0.11 23.90 -10.59
CA ARG A 493 -0.70 23.00 -9.77
C ARG A 493 -1.41 23.82 -8.69
N TYR A 494 -2.69 23.56 -8.49
CA TYR A 494 -3.41 24.08 -7.32
C TYR A 494 -2.69 23.58 -6.07
N ARG A 495 -2.14 24.48 -5.24
CA ARG A 495 -1.45 24.11 -4.00
C ARG A 495 -2.49 23.56 -3.03
N PHE A 496 -2.49 22.25 -2.86
CA PHE A 496 -3.27 21.56 -1.84
C PHE A 496 -2.35 21.30 -0.65
N THR A 497 -2.61 21.94 0.48
CA THR A 497 -1.81 21.73 1.71
C THR A 497 -2.34 20.52 2.49
N VAL A 498 -1.51 19.95 3.38
CA VAL A 498 -1.96 18.86 4.28
C VAL A 498 -3.07 19.35 5.22
N ALA A 499 -3.13 20.65 5.53
CA ALA A 499 -4.25 21.25 6.24
C ALA A 499 -5.54 21.18 5.42
N ASP A 500 -5.47 21.43 4.10
CA ASP A 500 -6.63 21.33 3.19
C ASP A 500 -7.16 19.89 3.03
N PHE A 501 -6.34 18.88 3.34
CA PHE A 501 -6.76 17.47 3.38
C PHE A 501 -7.62 17.11 4.60
N PHE A 502 -7.45 17.85 5.71
CA PHE A 502 -8.12 17.57 6.99
C PHE A 502 -9.11 18.67 7.42
N ASP A 503 -9.19 19.78 6.69
CA ASP A 503 -10.13 20.86 6.97
C ASP A 503 -11.52 20.53 6.39
N LEU A 504 -12.51 20.39 7.27
CA LEU A 504 -13.89 19.90 7.04
C LEU A 504 -14.74 20.76 6.08
N ARG A 505 -14.15 21.72 5.37
CA ARG A 505 -14.85 22.58 4.38
C ARG A 505 -14.82 22.04 2.95
N HIS A 506 -13.97 21.06 2.66
CA HIS A 506 -14.00 20.35 1.39
C HIS A 506 -14.05 18.84 1.68
N ASP A 507 -15.19 18.23 1.33
CA ASP A 507 -15.48 16.80 1.49
C ASP A 507 -14.52 15.97 0.62
N VAL A 508 -13.38 15.56 1.17
CA VAL A 508 -12.45 14.64 0.50
C VAL A 508 -12.98 13.21 0.64
N ARG A 509 -13.99 12.89 -0.17
CA ARG A 509 -14.33 11.50 -0.50
C ARG A 509 -13.32 11.01 -1.53
N LEU A 510 -12.32 10.26 -1.08
CA LEU A 510 -11.55 9.39 -1.97
C LEU A 510 -12.15 7.99 -1.94
N PHE A 511 -13.23 7.82 -2.70
CA PHE A 511 -13.57 6.53 -3.28
C PHE A 511 -12.93 6.48 -4.68
N PRO A 512 -12.24 5.40 -5.08
CA PRO A 512 -12.17 5.04 -6.49
C PRO A 512 -13.61 4.76 -6.92
N ALA A 513 -14.19 5.70 -7.68
CA ALA A 513 -15.63 5.79 -7.93
C ALA A 513 -16.25 4.64 -8.74
N ASP A 514 -15.57 3.50 -8.99
CA ASP A 514 -16.19 2.34 -9.65
C ASP A 514 -15.48 0.99 -9.38
N ALA A 515 -15.04 0.72 -8.14
CA ALA A 515 -14.90 -0.66 -7.68
C ALA A 515 -16.30 -1.17 -7.28
N LYS A 516 -16.96 -2.00 -8.10
CA LYS A 516 -18.22 -2.66 -7.73
C LYS A 516 -18.02 -4.13 -7.42
N LEU A 517 -18.18 -4.49 -6.16
CA LEU A 517 -18.81 -5.75 -5.75
C LEU A 517 -20.21 -5.43 -5.21
N LEU A 518 -21.16 -6.30 -5.57
CA LEU A 518 -22.61 -6.26 -5.30
C LEU A 518 -22.89 -6.00 -3.81
N TRP A 519 -23.93 -5.27 -3.41
CA TRP A 519 -25.29 -5.78 -3.12
C TRP A 519 -26.37 -4.70 -3.35
N LYS A 520 -27.60 -5.14 -3.66
CA LYS A 520 -28.80 -4.28 -3.77
C LYS A 520 -29.53 -4.20 -2.44
N LEU A 521 -30.17 -3.05 -2.22
CA LEU A 521 -31.48 -3.00 -1.57
C LEU A 521 -32.44 -2.22 -2.49
N PRO A 522 -33.70 -2.65 -2.65
CA PRO A 522 -34.84 -1.76 -2.71
C PRO A 522 -35.71 -1.95 -1.46
N ARG A 523 -35.51 -1.10 -0.44
CA ARG A 523 -36.39 -0.03 0.05
C ARG A 523 -35.99 0.33 1.46
#